data_AF-A0A5H2WXU4-F1
#
_entry.id   AF-A0A5H2WXU4-F1
#
_cell.length_a   1.000
_cell.length_b   1.000
_cell.length_c   1.000
_cell.angle_alpha   90.00
_cell.angle_beta   90.00
_cell.angle_gamma   90.00
#
_symmetry.space_group_name_H-M   'P 1'
#
loop_
_entity.id
_entity.type
_entity.pdbx_description
1 polymer ?
#
loop_
_entity_poly.entity_id
_entity_poly.type
_entity_poly.pdbx_seq_one_letter_code
_entity_poly.pdbx_strand_id
1 'polypeptide(L)'
;IFFIFDYSTWLAWFGKILNVLMTFGWSYMDVFLMIIGIGLSSLFEQVQRSLERVKGQVMPESYWTRTRLQYRLICDLIEKVDSAISAITMLSFANNLYFVCIQLLKSMNTMPSVAHFVYFYASLCFLMARTLAVSLYLSEVNDRSREPLKIIKKVPKEGFHPEVDRMAYEIGMDTVALTGLQFFNITRGLVLT
;
A
#
# COMPACT_ATOMS: atom_id res chain seq x y z
N ILE A 1 5.77 27.46 24.34
CA ILE A 1 5.68 28.20 23.05
C ILE A 1 5.52 29.71 23.30
N PHE A 2 4.49 30.18 24.01
CA PHE A 2 4.33 31.61 24.35
C PHE A 2 5.31 32.16 25.41
N PHE A 3 6.19 31.33 25.96
CA PHE A 3 7.28 31.76 26.85
C PHE A 3 8.55 32.14 26.05
N ILE A 4 8.60 31.82 24.75
CA ILE A 4 9.75 32.04 23.86
C ILE A 4 9.38 32.97 22.69
N PHE A 5 8.11 33.02 22.29
CA PHE A 5 7.59 33.91 21.25
C PHE A 5 6.44 34.75 21.79
N ASP A 6 6.56 36.07 21.73
CA ASP A 6 5.44 36.98 21.97
C ASP A 6 4.30 36.71 20.97
N TYR A 7 3.06 36.83 21.45
CA TYR A 7 1.89 36.63 20.61
C TYR A 7 1.86 37.71 19.52
N SER A 8 2.16 37.30 18.28
CA SER A 8 2.02 38.14 17.09
C SER A 8 0.83 37.65 16.26
N THR A 9 -0.12 38.54 15.98
CA THR A 9 -1.29 38.25 15.15
C THR A 9 -0.89 37.73 13.77
N TRP A 10 0.20 38.24 13.21
CA TRP A 10 0.76 37.74 11.94
C TRP A 10 1.25 36.28 12.06
N LEU A 11 1.99 35.96 13.12
CA LEU A 11 2.50 34.60 13.37
C LEU A 11 1.34 33.60 13.60
N ALA A 12 0.25 34.05 14.22
CA ALA A 12 -0.96 33.24 14.40
C ALA A 12 -1.66 32.94 13.06
N TRP A 13 -1.79 33.93 12.16
CA TRP A 13 -2.32 33.73 10.81
C TRP A 13 -1.42 32.79 10.00
N PHE A 14 -0.12 33.02 10.01
CA PHE A 14 0.86 32.17 9.35
C PHE A 14 0.79 30.71 9.86
N GLY A 15 0.73 30.52 11.18
CA GLY A 15 0.59 29.20 11.79
C GLY A 15 -0.71 28.49 11.41
N LYS A 16 -1.84 29.22 11.33
CA LYS A 16 -3.11 28.66 10.84
C LYS A 16 -3.01 28.19 9.39
N ILE A 17 -2.41 28.99 8.50
CA ILE A 17 -2.21 28.64 7.09
C ILE A 17 -1.34 27.38 6.99
N LEU A 18 -0.22 27.33 7.72
CA LEU A 18 0.63 26.15 7.76
C LEU A 18 -0.12 24.92 8.25
N ASN A 19 -0.94 25.04 9.30
CA ASN A 19 -1.72 23.91 9.80
C ASN A 19 -2.69 23.36 8.74
N VAL A 20 -3.36 24.24 8.01
CA VAL A 20 -4.24 23.84 6.89
C VAL A 20 -3.44 23.13 5.80
N LEU A 21 -2.31 23.71 5.36
CA LEU A 21 -1.44 23.10 4.35
C LEU A 21 -0.91 21.73 4.79
N MET A 22 -0.50 21.58 6.05
CA MET A 22 -0.07 20.30 6.61
C MET A 22 -1.20 19.26 6.62
N THR A 23 -2.42 19.66 6.94
CA THR A 23 -3.59 18.78 6.92
C THR A 23 -3.89 18.27 5.51
N PHE A 24 -3.77 19.15 4.51
CA PHE A 24 -3.87 18.78 3.09
C PHE A 24 -2.71 17.88 2.65
N GLY A 25 -1.47 18.23 3.00
CA GLY A 25 -0.28 17.46 2.67
C GLY A 25 -0.35 16.02 3.18
N TRP A 26 -0.86 15.82 4.39
CA TRP A 26 -1.09 14.49 4.94
C TRP A 26 -2.11 13.68 4.13
N SER A 27 -3.26 14.27 3.81
CA SER A 27 -4.29 13.59 3.02
C SER A 27 -3.82 13.30 1.59
N TYR A 28 -3.04 14.20 1.01
CA TYR A 28 -2.43 14.02 -0.31
C TYR A 28 -1.43 12.85 -0.31
N MET A 29 -0.58 12.76 0.70
CA MET A 29 0.39 11.67 0.85
C MET A 29 -0.30 10.30 0.85
N ASP A 30 -1.38 10.16 1.62
CA ASP A 30 -2.16 8.93 1.68
C ASP A 30 -2.78 8.57 0.32
N VAL A 31 -3.38 9.56 -0.36
CA VAL A 31 -3.94 9.36 -1.72
C VAL A 31 -2.88 9.01 -2.74
N PHE A 32 -1.72 9.67 -2.68
CA PHE A 32 -0.58 9.37 -3.55
C PHE A 32 -0.13 7.92 -3.39
N LEU A 33 0.02 7.45 -2.15
CA LEU A 33 0.38 6.05 -1.87
C LEU A 33 -0.69 5.07 -2.39
N MET A 34 -1.97 5.37 -2.21
CA MET A 34 -3.06 4.54 -2.76
C MET A 34 -2.98 4.43 -4.28
N ILE A 35 -2.72 5.53 -4.98
CA ILE A 35 -2.59 5.54 -6.46
C ILE A 35 -1.39 4.68 -6.90
N ILE A 36 -0.25 4.78 -6.20
CA ILE A 36 0.91 3.94 -6.49
C ILE A 36 0.58 2.46 -6.26
N GLY A 37 -0.06 2.11 -5.14
CA GLY A 37 -0.50 0.75 -4.85
C GLY A 37 -1.41 0.16 -5.93
N ILE A 38 -2.40 0.94 -6.39
CA ILE A 38 -3.30 0.57 -7.50
C ILE A 38 -2.50 0.37 -8.79
N GLY A 39 -1.62 1.32 -9.12
CA GLY A 39 -0.81 1.27 -10.34
C GLY A 39 0.07 0.01 -10.40
N LEU A 40 0.81 -0.28 -9.34
CA LEU A 40 1.70 -1.45 -9.24
C LEU A 40 0.90 -2.77 -9.25
N SER A 41 -0.20 -2.83 -8.49
CA SER A 41 -1.10 -4.00 -8.48
C SER A 41 -1.65 -4.32 -9.87
N SER A 42 -1.99 -3.28 -10.65
CA SER A 42 -2.52 -3.45 -12.01
C SER A 42 -1.50 -4.09 -12.98
N LEU A 43 -0.20 -3.95 -12.74
CA LEU A 43 0.84 -4.57 -13.58
C LEU A 43 0.83 -6.09 -13.43
N PHE A 44 0.73 -6.59 -12.19
CA PHE A 44 0.59 -8.02 -11.93
C PHE A 44 -0.75 -8.56 -12.43
N GLU A 45 -1.82 -7.78 -12.31
CA GLU A 45 -3.12 -8.15 -12.85
C GLU A 45 -3.05 -8.36 -14.37
N GLN A 46 -2.29 -7.55 -15.11
CA GLN A 46 -2.07 -7.75 -16.54
C GLN A 46 -1.35 -9.06 -16.86
N VAL A 47 -0.31 -9.42 -16.09
CA VAL A 47 0.41 -10.70 -16.23
C VAL A 47 -0.55 -11.86 -15.96
N GLN A 48 -1.33 -11.78 -14.88
CA GLN A 48 -2.33 -12.79 -14.54
C GLN A 48 -3.35 -12.96 -15.65
N ARG A 49 -3.96 -11.87 -16.16
CA ARG A 49 -4.93 -11.93 -17.25
C ARG A 49 -4.34 -12.56 -18.52
N SER A 50 -3.05 -12.33 -18.80
CA SER A 50 -2.34 -13.00 -19.90
C SER A 50 -2.25 -14.51 -19.68
N LEU A 51 -1.88 -14.94 -18.46
CA LEU A 51 -1.82 -16.35 -18.08
C LEU A 51 -3.19 -17.04 -18.12
N GLU A 52 -4.25 -16.34 -17.73
CA GLU A 52 -5.62 -16.89 -17.76
C GLU A 52 -6.10 -17.21 -19.17
N ARG A 53 -5.70 -16.42 -20.18
CA ARG A 53 -6.08 -16.63 -21.59
C ARG A 53 -5.49 -17.91 -22.19
N VAL A 54 -4.33 -18.33 -21.71
CA VAL A 54 -3.62 -19.53 -22.19
C VAL A 54 -3.78 -20.73 -21.25
N LYS A 55 -4.63 -20.61 -20.24
CA LYS A 55 -4.84 -21.63 -19.22
C LYS A 55 -5.33 -22.93 -19.85
N GLY A 56 -4.65 -24.04 -19.55
CA GLY A 56 -4.96 -25.37 -20.09
C GLY A 56 -4.46 -25.61 -21.52
N GLN A 57 -3.82 -24.62 -22.14
CA GLN A 57 -3.16 -24.78 -23.44
C GLN A 57 -1.69 -25.15 -23.25
N VAL A 58 -1.14 -25.92 -24.19
CA VAL A 58 0.29 -26.22 -24.26
C VAL A 58 0.98 -25.03 -24.92
N MET A 59 1.74 -24.29 -24.13
CA MET A 59 2.48 -23.11 -24.58
C MET A 59 3.97 -23.45 -24.76
N PRO A 60 4.63 -22.92 -25.80
CA PRO A 60 6.06 -23.16 -26.01
C PRO A 60 6.91 -22.52 -24.92
N GLU A 61 8.12 -23.05 -24.71
CA GLU A 61 9.10 -22.54 -23.72
C GLU A 61 9.32 -21.02 -23.86
N SER A 62 9.42 -20.51 -25.08
CA SER A 62 9.62 -19.07 -25.36
C SER A 62 8.54 -18.17 -24.74
N TYR A 63 7.30 -18.66 -24.62
CA TYR A 63 6.22 -17.94 -23.95
C TYR A 63 6.48 -17.84 -22.45
N TRP A 64 6.90 -18.93 -21.81
CA TRP A 64 7.20 -18.96 -20.38
C TRP A 64 8.42 -18.11 -20.04
N THR A 65 9.48 -18.18 -20.85
CA THR A 65 10.65 -17.30 -20.71
C THR A 65 10.25 -15.82 -20.77
N ARG A 66 9.43 -15.44 -21.76
CA ARG A 66 8.95 -14.06 -21.91
C ARG A 66 8.08 -13.62 -20.73
N THR A 67 7.18 -14.49 -20.27
CA THR A 67 6.27 -14.18 -19.16
C THR A 67 7.04 -14.03 -17.85
N ARG A 68 8.03 -14.90 -17.58
CA ARG A 68 8.91 -14.78 -16.43
C ARG A 68 9.74 -13.49 -16.48
N LEU A 69 10.29 -13.15 -17.65
CA LEU A 69 11.00 -11.89 -17.84
C LEU A 69 10.10 -10.68 -17.53
N GLN A 70 8.87 -10.66 -18.04
CA GLN A 70 7.91 -9.60 -17.76
C GLN A 70 7.60 -9.50 -16.26
N TYR A 71 7.39 -10.63 -15.58
CA TYR A 71 7.18 -10.67 -14.13
C TYR A 71 8.36 -10.07 -13.38
N ARG A 72 9.60 -10.49 -13.68
CA ARG A 72 10.81 -9.96 -13.05
C ARG A 72 10.98 -8.45 -13.26
N LEU A 73 10.72 -7.95 -14.48
CA LEU A 73 10.77 -6.51 -14.74
C LEU A 73 9.77 -5.72 -13.89
N ILE A 74 8.61 -6.29 -13.57
CA ILE A 74 7.64 -5.67 -12.66
C ILE A 74 8.17 -5.71 -11.22
N CYS A 75 8.77 -6.81 -10.77
CA CYS A 75 9.41 -6.88 -9.46
C CYS A 75 10.51 -5.84 -9.31
N ASP A 76 11.43 -5.74 -10.28
CA ASP A 76 12.51 -4.75 -10.29
C ASP A 76 11.96 -3.31 -10.27
N LEU A 77 10.83 -3.05 -10.95
CA LEU A 77 10.16 -1.76 -10.91
C LEU A 77 9.59 -1.47 -9.51
N ILE A 78 8.96 -2.45 -8.87
CA ILE A 78 8.41 -2.29 -7.53
C ILE A 78 9.51 -2.00 -6.52
N GLU A 79 10.65 -2.70 -6.59
CA GLU A 79 11.79 -2.42 -5.71
C GLU A 79 12.33 -1.00 -5.88
N LYS A 80 12.41 -0.51 -7.12
CA LYS A 80 12.83 0.88 -7.39
C LYS A 80 11.81 1.90 -6.87
N VAL A 81 10.52 1.64 -7.06
CA VAL A 81 9.46 2.50 -6.54
C VAL A 81 9.49 2.50 -5.02
N ASP A 82 9.59 1.32 -4.39
CA ASP A 82 9.67 1.17 -2.94
C ASP A 82 10.84 1.97 -2.37
N SER A 83 12.04 1.83 -2.94
CA SER A 83 13.20 2.61 -2.53
C SER A 83 12.94 4.12 -2.56
N ALA A 84 12.24 4.62 -3.58
CA ALA A 84 11.92 6.03 -3.72
C ALA A 84 10.83 6.53 -2.75
N ILE A 85 9.84 5.69 -2.43
CA ILE A 85 8.67 6.11 -1.61
C ILE A 85 8.70 5.59 -0.17
N SER A 86 9.61 4.70 0.19
CA SER A 86 9.64 4.00 1.49
C SER A 86 9.60 4.95 2.70
N ALA A 87 10.27 6.10 2.61
CA ALA A 87 10.24 7.14 3.65
C ALA A 87 8.84 7.80 3.77
N ILE A 88 8.20 8.06 2.64
CA ILE A 88 6.85 8.64 2.56
C ILE A 88 5.84 7.63 3.09
N THR A 89 6.00 6.35 2.73
CA THR A 89 5.21 5.23 3.26
C THR A 89 5.32 5.16 4.78
N MET A 90 6.54 5.17 5.32
CA MET A 90 6.78 5.16 6.78
C MET A 90 6.10 6.34 7.46
N LEU A 91 6.24 7.54 6.91
CA LEU A 91 5.63 8.75 7.46
C LEU A 91 4.10 8.70 7.43
N SER A 92 3.50 8.15 6.37
CA SER A 92 2.05 7.93 6.28
C SER A 92 1.55 7.00 7.37
N PHE A 93 2.17 5.84 7.56
CA PHE A 93 1.78 4.89 8.60
C PHE A 93 1.98 5.48 10.01
N ALA A 94 3.10 6.14 10.27
CA ALA A 94 3.37 6.78 11.56
C ALA A 94 2.34 7.87 11.89
N ASN A 95 2.03 8.74 10.93
CA ASN A 95 1.02 9.79 11.11
C ASN A 95 -0.37 9.20 11.35
N ASN A 96 -0.79 8.25 10.51
CA ASN A 96 -2.09 7.61 10.64
C ASN A 96 -2.24 6.92 12.00
N LEU A 97 -1.22 6.18 12.45
CA LEU A 97 -1.20 5.57 13.79
C LEU A 97 -1.28 6.62 14.90
N TYR A 98 -0.45 7.67 14.84
CA TYR A 98 -0.43 8.75 15.84
C TYR A 98 -1.82 9.38 16.00
N PHE A 99 -2.47 9.75 14.90
CA PHE A 99 -3.79 10.37 14.96
C PHE A 99 -4.89 9.41 15.43
N VAL A 100 -4.83 8.13 15.05
CA VAL A 100 -5.77 7.11 15.54
C VAL A 100 -5.62 6.96 17.05
N CYS A 101 -4.39 6.79 17.55
CA CYS A 101 -4.10 6.69 18.97
C CYS A 101 -4.58 7.92 19.75
N ILE A 102 -4.35 9.13 19.23
CA ILE A 102 -4.84 10.36 19.89
C ILE A 102 -6.36 10.43 19.91
N GLN A 103 -7.04 10.06 18.83
CA GLN A 103 -8.50 10.05 18.83
C GLN A 103 -9.02 9.00 19.81
N LEU A 104 -8.49 7.78 19.82
CA LEU A 104 -8.86 6.76 20.80
C LEU A 104 -8.60 7.19 22.25
N LEU A 105 -7.50 7.89 22.52
CA LEU A 105 -7.27 8.46 23.85
C LEU A 105 -8.34 9.51 24.19
N LYS A 106 -8.70 10.36 23.23
CA LYS A 106 -9.74 11.39 23.40
C LYS A 106 -11.14 10.81 23.55
N SER A 107 -11.43 9.62 23.01
CA SER A 107 -12.75 8.98 23.18
C SER A 107 -13.05 8.61 24.63
N MET A 108 -12.01 8.51 25.48
CA MET A 108 -12.18 8.24 26.91
C MET A 108 -12.62 9.49 27.70
N ASN A 109 -12.51 10.69 27.12
CA ASN A 109 -12.94 11.92 27.78
C ASN A 109 -14.44 12.16 27.56
N THR A 110 -15.08 12.80 28.54
CA THR A 110 -16.49 13.21 28.42
C THR A 110 -16.65 14.30 27.36
N MET A 111 -17.58 14.07 26.43
CA MET A 111 -17.85 15.01 25.35
C MET A 111 -18.91 16.03 25.80
N PRO A 112 -18.66 17.34 25.64
CA PRO A 112 -19.52 18.38 26.21
C PRO A 112 -20.85 18.56 25.47
N SER A 113 -20.97 18.08 24.23
CA SER A 113 -22.21 18.20 23.44
C SER A 113 -22.37 17.05 22.44
N VAL A 114 -23.62 16.79 22.04
CA VAL A 114 -23.97 15.80 21.02
C VAL A 114 -23.30 16.11 19.67
N ALA A 115 -23.12 17.38 19.32
CA ALA A 115 -22.44 17.77 18.09
C ALA A 115 -20.95 17.36 18.11
N HIS A 116 -20.29 17.54 19.26
CA HIS A 116 -18.91 17.08 19.44
C HIS A 116 -18.82 15.55 19.39
N PHE A 117 -19.82 14.85 19.93
CA PHE A 117 -19.89 13.39 19.86
C PHE A 117 -19.98 12.90 18.42
N VAL A 118 -20.94 13.40 17.64
CA VAL A 118 -21.11 13.01 16.23
C VAL A 118 -19.85 13.32 15.43
N TYR A 119 -19.30 14.53 15.58
CA TYR A 119 -18.07 14.94 14.89
C TYR A 119 -16.90 14.02 15.24
N PHE A 120 -16.73 13.69 16.51
CA PHE A 120 -15.64 12.84 16.98
C PHE A 120 -15.71 11.46 16.34
N TYR A 121 -16.85 10.77 16.41
CA TYR A 121 -16.97 9.43 15.84
C TYR A 121 -16.91 9.43 14.31
N ALA A 122 -17.48 10.43 13.64
CA ALA A 122 -17.34 10.58 12.19
C ALA A 122 -15.86 10.76 11.78
N SER A 123 -15.13 11.62 12.49
CA SER A 123 -13.68 11.84 12.31
C SER A 123 -12.86 10.57 12.56
N LEU A 124 -13.18 9.82 13.63
CA LEU A 124 -12.51 8.57 13.96
C LEU A 124 -12.75 7.52 12.87
N CYS A 125 -14.00 7.32 12.46
CA CYS A 125 -14.35 6.39 11.38
C CYS A 125 -13.67 6.77 10.06
N PHE A 126 -13.66 8.05 9.70
CA PHE A 126 -12.96 8.54 8.51
C PHE A 126 -11.46 8.22 8.56
N LEU A 127 -10.82 8.48 9.71
CA LEU A 127 -9.39 8.24 9.88
C LEU A 127 -9.04 6.74 9.83
N MET A 128 -9.85 5.89 10.48
CA MET A 128 -9.69 4.44 10.41
C MET A 128 -9.87 3.95 8.98
N ALA A 129 -10.94 4.38 8.30
CA ALA A 129 -11.21 4.00 6.92
C ALA A 129 -10.07 4.41 5.98
N ARG A 130 -9.51 5.62 6.13
CA ARG A 130 -8.39 6.09 5.32
C ARG A 130 -7.12 5.28 5.59
N THR A 131 -6.80 5.02 6.86
CA THR A 131 -5.64 4.20 7.25
C THR A 131 -5.75 2.79 6.68
N LEU A 132 -6.93 2.18 6.79
CA LEU A 132 -7.22 0.87 6.21
C LEU A 132 -7.10 0.92 4.68
N ALA A 133 -7.66 1.92 4.01
CA ALA A 133 -7.59 2.05 2.56
C ALA A 133 -6.15 2.12 2.05
N VAL A 134 -5.31 2.98 2.63
CA VAL A 134 -3.88 3.07 2.29
C VAL A 134 -3.21 1.71 2.47
N SER A 135 -3.42 1.08 3.61
CA SER A 135 -2.79 -0.20 3.91
C SER A 135 -3.26 -1.33 2.97
N LEU A 136 -4.55 -1.36 2.61
CA LEU A 136 -5.12 -2.35 1.70
C LEU A 136 -4.57 -2.19 0.28
N TYR A 137 -4.56 -0.97 -0.28
CA TYR A 137 -4.05 -0.73 -1.64
C TYR A 137 -2.56 -1.01 -1.78
N LEU A 138 -1.77 -0.72 -0.75
CA LEU A 138 -0.34 -1.05 -0.75
C LEU A 138 -0.12 -2.57 -0.56
N SER A 139 -0.93 -3.22 0.28
CA SER A 139 -0.86 -4.68 0.49
C SER A 139 -1.32 -5.49 -0.72
N GLU A 140 -2.22 -4.93 -1.54
CA GLU A 140 -2.71 -5.57 -2.77
C GLU A 140 -1.55 -5.88 -3.73
N VAL A 141 -0.48 -5.08 -3.74
CA VAL A 141 0.72 -5.35 -4.56
C VAL A 141 1.30 -6.71 -4.22
N ASN A 142 1.36 -7.05 -2.93
CA ASN A 142 1.86 -8.35 -2.46
C ASN A 142 0.88 -9.49 -2.78
N ASP A 143 -0.42 -9.26 -2.64
CA ASP A 143 -1.41 -10.28 -2.98
C ASP A 143 -1.36 -10.63 -4.48
N ARG A 144 -1.37 -9.59 -5.34
CA ARG A 144 -1.37 -9.71 -6.80
C ARG A 144 -0.09 -10.33 -7.33
N SER A 145 1.06 -10.07 -6.72
CA SER A 145 2.33 -10.69 -7.12
C SER A 145 2.33 -12.22 -7.00
N ARG A 146 1.47 -12.78 -6.14
CA ARG A 146 1.35 -14.23 -5.88
C ARG A 146 0.22 -14.91 -6.64
N GLU A 147 -0.72 -14.16 -7.20
CA GLU A 147 -1.86 -14.74 -7.95
C GLU A 147 -1.46 -15.58 -9.17
N PRO A 148 -0.45 -15.21 -9.98
CA PRO A 148 0.02 -16.01 -11.11
C PRO A 148 0.36 -17.47 -10.74
N LEU A 149 0.84 -17.72 -9.51
CA LEU A 149 1.18 -19.06 -9.04
C LEU A 149 -0.03 -20.02 -9.06
N LYS A 150 -1.24 -19.51 -8.80
CA LYS A 150 -2.48 -20.30 -8.81
C LYS A 150 -2.81 -20.83 -10.23
N ILE A 151 -2.38 -20.11 -11.26
CA ILE A 151 -2.60 -20.47 -12.66
C ILE A 151 -1.47 -21.39 -13.14
N ILE A 152 -0.22 -21.08 -12.80
CA ILE A 152 0.95 -21.87 -13.17
C ILE A 152 0.83 -23.32 -12.65
N LYS A 153 0.29 -23.52 -11.44
CA LYS A 153 0.00 -24.85 -10.88
C LYS A 153 -1.02 -25.68 -11.68
N LYS A 154 -1.69 -25.11 -12.68
CA LYS A 154 -2.70 -25.77 -13.53
C LYS A 154 -2.20 -26.02 -14.95
N VAL A 155 -0.91 -25.82 -15.22
CA VAL A 155 -0.31 -26.09 -16.54
C VAL A 155 -0.33 -27.60 -16.82
N PRO A 156 -0.77 -28.05 -18.02
CA PRO A 156 -0.73 -29.45 -18.41
C PRO A 156 0.69 -30.02 -18.40
N LYS A 157 0.83 -31.32 -18.10
CA LYS A 157 2.15 -31.97 -18.02
C LYS A 157 2.88 -31.98 -19.36
N GLU A 158 2.12 -32.01 -20.46
CA GLU A 158 2.60 -32.07 -21.83
C GLU A 158 3.28 -30.75 -22.27
N GLY A 159 2.96 -29.63 -21.61
CA GLY A 159 3.54 -28.30 -21.87
C GLY A 159 4.45 -27.81 -20.74
N PHE A 160 4.91 -28.72 -19.89
CA PHE A 160 5.68 -28.37 -18.71
C PHE A 160 7.16 -28.22 -19.06
N HIS A 161 7.62 -26.96 -19.09
CA HIS A 161 9.02 -26.61 -19.34
C HIS A 161 9.73 -26.23 -18.03
N PRO A 162 11.07 -26.34 -17.94
CA PRO A 162 11.83 -25.91 -16.77
C PRO A 162 11.59 -24.44 -16.36
N GLU A 163 11.25 -23.58 -17.32
CA GLU A 163 10.90 -22.18 -17.06
C GLU A 163 9.60 -22.01 -16.27
N VAL A 164 8.66 -22.95 -16.39
CA VAL A 164 7.41 -22.97 -15.60
C VAL A 164 7.73 -23.18 -14.12
N ASP A 165 8.60 -24.14 -13.82
CA ASP A 165 9.09 -24.43 -12.47
C ASP A 165 9.87 -23.25 -11.90
N ARG A 166 10.80 -22.67 -12.66
CA ARG A 166 11.58 -21.50 -12.23
C ARG A 166 10.67 -20.32 -11.89
N MET A 167 9.68 -20.03 -12.73
CA MET A 167 8.71 -18.97 -12.47
C MET A 167 7.87 -19.27 -11.22
N ALA A 168 7.41 -20.51 -11.05
CA ALA A 168 6.65 -20.90 -9.86
C ALA A 168 7.48 -20.78 -8.57
N TYR A 169 8.76 -21.15 -8.64
CA TYR A 169 9.70 -21.01 -7.53
C TYR A 169 9.93 -19.55 -7.15
N GLU A 170 10.22 -18.69 -8.14
CA GLU A 170 10.41 -17.25 -7.94
C GLU A 170 9.19 -16.61 -7.27
N ILE A 171 7.98 -16.83 -7.82
CA ILE A 171 6.75 -16.27 -7.23
C ILE A 171 6.49 -16.82 -5.81
N GLY A 172 6.88 -18.08 -5.56
CA GLY A 172 6.64 -18.74 -4.28
C GLY A 172 7.59 -18.30 -3.18
N MET A 173 8.84 -18.02 -3.51
CA MET A 173 9.90 -17.69 -2.55
C MET A 173 10.05 -16.18 -2.35
N ASP A 174 9.93 -15.39 -3.42
CA ASP A 174 10.17 -13.95 -3.33
C ASP A 174 9.00 -13.23 -2.66
N THR A 175 9.33 -12.31 -1.76
CA THR A 175 8.33 -11.44 -1.12
C THR A 175 8.35 -10.09 -1.79
N VAL A 176 7.50 -9.92 -2.80
CA VAL A 176 7.32 -8.64 -3.49
C VAL A 176 6.28 -7.83 -2.71
N ALA A 177 6.73 -6.80 -2.00
CA ALA A 177 5.88 -5.92 -1.21
C ALA A 177 6.50 -4.52 -1.13
N LEU A 178 5.67 -3.51 -0.88
CA LEU A 178 6.15 -2.19 -0.47
C LEU A 178 6.48 -2.20 1.02
N THR A 179 7.40 -1.33 1.43
CA THR A 179 7.98 -1.30 2.78
C THR A 179 7.94 0.10 3.40
N GLY A 180 7.89 0.13 4.72
CA GLY A 180 8.17 1.34 5.49
C GLY A 180 9.64 1.39 5.88
N LEU A 181 10.49 1.98 5.03
CA LEU A 181 11.96 2.02 5.21
C LEU A 181 12.57 0.63 5.51
N GLN A 182 12.05 -0.44 4.90
CA GLN A 182 12.44 -1.83 5.17
C GLN A 182 12.22 -2.33 6.62
N PHE A 183 11.58 -1.54 7.51
CA PHE A 183 11.25 -2.00 8.87
C PHE A 183 10.12 -3.02 8.87
N PHE A 184 9.16 -2.88 7.94
CA PHE A 184 8.04 -3.81 7.79
C PHE A 184 7.61 -3.90 6.33
N ASN A 185 7.13 -5.09 5.96
CA ASN A 185 6.53 -5.36 4.65
C ASN A 185 5.02 -5.16 4.75
N ILE A 186 4.46 -4.35 3.84
CA ILE A 186 3.03 -4.10 3.79
C ILE A 186 2.36 -5.27 3.10
N THR A 187 1.78 -6.15 3.91
CA THR A 187 1.03 -7.33 3.50
C THR A 187 -0.32 -7.33 4.20
N ARG A 188 -1.31 -8.06 3.69
CA ARG A 188 -2.61 -8.15 4.38
C ARG A 188 -2.50 -8.65 5.82
N GLY A 189 -1.52 -9.52 6.09
CA GLY A 189 -1.22 -9.98 7.44
C GLY A 189 -0.84 -8.85 8.40
N LEU A 190 -0.09 -7.85 7.95
CA LEU A 190 0.22 -6.69 8.78
C LEU A 190 -1.03 -5.88 9.17
N VAL A 191 -2.05 -5.89 8.32
CA VAL A 191 -3.25 -5.04 8.46
C VAL A 191 -4.37 -5.73 9.23
N LEU A 192 -4.52 -7.05 9.07
CA LEU A 192 -5.71 -7.81 9.49
C LEU A 192 -5.42 -8.87 10.57
N THR A 193 -4.21 -8.90 11.13
CA THR A 193 -3.81 -9.84 12.20
C THR A 193 -3.52 -9.09 13.48
#